data_AF-A0A965IIE6-F1
#
_entry.id   AF-A0A965IIE6-F1
#
_cell.length_a   1.000
_cell.length_b   1.000
_cell.length_c   1.000
_cell.angle_alpha   90.00
_cell.angle_beta   90.00
_cell.angle_gamma   90.00
#
_symmetry.space_group_name_H-M   'P 1'
#
loop_
_entity.id
_entity.type
_entity.pdbx_description
1 polymer ?
#
loop_
_entity_poly.entity_id
_entity_poly.type
_entity_poly.pdbx_seq_one_letter_code
_entity_poly.pdbx_strand_id
1 'polypeptide(L)'
;MDITNFEILDLGPAPEGLYDAWGASYRPSMTCSVVGEGTNAGTAFQDALNQLALEGYDTKLLNESGMEMGFYSMAASTPVGQIESHVEPDEEDEADEEDDCEIVYHVGIRYEGFDEVTPDIMP
;
A
#
# COMPACT_ATOMS: atom_id res chain seq x y z
N MET A 1 12.10 -15.54 0.39
CA MET A 1 10.83 -16.28 0.25
C MET A 1 10.14 -15.73 -0.99
N ASP A 2 9.42 -16.55 -1.75
CA ASP A 2 8.82 -16.11 -3.02
C ASP A 2 7.30 -15.93 -2.83
N ILE A 3 6.75 -14.79 -3.26
CA ILE A 3 5.31 -14.55 -3.28
C ILE A 3 4.77 -15.08 -4.61
N THR A 4 3.89 -16.07 -4.56
CA THR A 4 3.28 -16.65 -5.77
C THR A 4 1.98 -15.97 -6.18
N ASN A 5 1.28 -15.35 -5.22
CA ASN A 5 0.00 -14.68 -5.43
C ASN A 5 -0.01 -13.36 -4.67
N PHE A 6 -0.31 -12.27 -5.38
CA PHE A 6 -0.37 -10.93 -4.81
C PHE A 6 -1.41 -10.06 -5.52
N GLU A 7 -1.81 -8.97 -4.86
CA GLU A 7 -2.61 -7.88 -5.42
C GLU A 7 -1.89 -6.56 -5.11
N ILE A 8 -1.71 -5.72 -6.13
CA ILE A 8 -1.19 -4.35 -5.99
C ILE A 8 -2.38 -3.41 -6.14
N LEU A 9 -2.59 -2.54 -5.17
CA LEU A 9 -3.73 -1.64 -5.09
C LEU A 9 -3.24 -0.20 -4.95
N ASP A 10 -3.68 0.65 -5.88
CA ASP A 10 -3.52 2.09 -5.79
C ASP A 10 -4.54 2.62 -4.78
N LEU A 11 -4.06 3.13 -3.65
CA LEU A 11 -4.91 3.65 -2.56
C LEU A 11 -5.06 5.17 -2.63
N GLY A 12 -4.26 5.82 -3.47
CA GLY A 12 -4.35 7.26 -3.70
C GLY A 12 -3.77 8.13 -2.58
N PRO A 13 -4.00 9.46 -2.68
CA PRO A 13 -3.60 10.42 -1.68
C PRO A 13 -4.51 10.33 -0.44
N ALA A 14 -3.90 10.26 0.74
CA ALA A 14 -4.61 10.27 2.01
C ALA A 14 -3.70 10.84 3.12
N PRO A 15 -4.27 11.20 4.29
CA PRO A 15 -3.48 11.44 5.49
C PRO A 15 -2.61 10.23 5.85
N GLU A 16 -1.40 10.47 6.35
CA GLU A 16 -0.53 9.44 6.92
C GLU A 16 -1.30 8.58 7.94
N GLY A 17 -1.07 7.26 7.90
CA GLY A 17 -1.68 6.31 8.84
C GLY A 17 -3.14 5.90 8.52
N LEU A 18 -3.82 6.52 7.54
CA LEU A 18 -5.20 6.14 7.17
C LEU A 18 -5.30 4.67 6.77
N TYR A 19 -4.25 4.14 6.16
CA TYR A 19 -4.19 2.77 5.64
C TYR A 19 -3.33 1.82 6.49
N ASP A 20 -2.92 2.18 7.71
CA ASP A 20 -2.12 1.27 8.57
C ASP A 20 -2.82 -0.05 8.89
N ALA A 21 -4.15 0.00 9.00
CA ALA A 21 -4.98 -1.19 9.23
C ALA A 21 -5.50 -1.83 7.92
N TRP A 22 -5.04 -1.35 6.77
CA TRP A 22 -5.43 -1.88 5.47
C TRP A 22 -4.83 -3.27 5.25
N GLY A 23 -5.68 -4.23 4.86
CA GLY A 23 -5.23 -5.62 4.68
C GLY A 23 -6.33 -6.64 4.44
N ALA A 24 -7.60 -6.29 4.70
CA ALA A 24 -8.72 -7.19 4.46
C ALA A 24 -8.91 -7.49 2.96
N SER A 25 -8.63 -8.73 2.54
CA SER A 25 -8.92 -9.23 1.20
C SER A 25 -10.23 -10.03 1.16
N TYR A 26 -10.91 -9.99 0.01
CA TYR A 26 -12.03 -10.90 -0.29
C TYR A 26 -11.55 -12.34 -0.54
N ARG A 27 -10.23 -12.52 -0.78
CA ARG A 27 -9.59 -13.83 -0.91
C ARG A 27 -9.07 -14.29 0.46
N PRO A 28 -9.57 -15.39 1.02
CA PRO A 28 -9.17 -15.86 2.35
C PRO A 28 -7.68 -16.22 2.48
N SER A 29 -6.98 -16.48 1.37
CA SER A 29 -5.56 -16.83 1.37
C SER A 29 -4.62 -15.62 1.47
N MET A 30 -5.09 -14.41 1.17
CA MET A 30 -4.30 -13.18 1.26
C MET A 30 -4.38 -12.61 2.67
N THR A 31 -3.59 -13.17 3.57
CA THR A 31 -3.58 -12.85 5.00
C THR A 31 -2.60 -11.73 5.36
N CYS A 32 -1.68 -11.38 4.45
CA CYS A 32 -0.63 -10.41 4.70
C CYS A 32 -0.73 -9.21 3.76
N SER A 33 -0.24 -8.07 4.23
CA SER A 33 -0.22 -6.83 3.48
C SER A 33 0.87 -5.89 3.97
N VAL A 34 1.41 -5.09 3.06
CA VAL A 34 2.22 -3.91 3.35
C VAL A 34 1.61 -2.69 2.67
N VAL A 35 1.88 -1.52 3.21
CA VAL A 35 1.49 -0.23 2.62
C VAL A 35 2.74 0.62 2.51
N GLY A 36 3.11 0.96 1.28
CA GLY A 36 4.18 1.90 1.03
C GLY A 36 3.66 3.31 0.88
N GLU A 37 4.47 4.26 1.34
CA GLU A 37 4.15 5.68 1.34
C GLU A 37 5.15 6.47 0.49
N GLY A 38 4.69 7.56 -0.09
CA GLY A 38 5.56 8.41 -0.89
C GLY A 38 4.93 9.70 -1.36
N THR A 39 5.76 10.54 -1.97
CA THR A 39 5.33 11.82 -2.53
C THR A 39 4.52 11.67 -3.83
N ASN A 40 4.47 10.46 -4.40
CA ASN A 40 3.70 10.09 -5.58
C ASN A 40 3.54 8.55 -5.66
N ALA A 41 2.71 8.07 -6.58
CA ALA A 41 2.43 6.64 -6.74
C ALA A 41 3.67 5.77 -6.99
N GLY A 42 4.64 6.25 -7.78
CA GLY A 42 5.86 5.49 -8.08
C GLY A 42 6.78 5.32 -6.86
N THR A 43 6.94 6.39 -6.06
CA THR A 43 7.73 6.34 -4.83
C THR A 43 7.06 5.52 -3.74
N ALA A 44 5.73 5.63 -3.60
CA ALA A 44 4.94 4.82 -2.68
C ALA A 44 5.02 3.32 -3.03
N PHE A 45 4.92 2.97 -4.31
CA PHE A 45 5.09 1.58 -4.74
C PHE A 45 6.50 1.06 -4.43
N GLN A 46 7.54 1.86 -4.69
CA GLN A 46 8.91 1.46 -4.38
C GLN A 46 9.12 1.27 -2.87
N ASP A 47 8.49 2.07 -2.04
CA ASP A 47 8.52 1.89 -0.59
C ASP A 47 7.83 0.58 -0.16
N ALA A 48 6.66 0.27 -0.73
CA ALA A 48 5.97 -1.00 -0.48
C ALA A 48 6.86 -2.21 -0.85
N LEU A 49 7.59 -2.13 -1.97
CA LEU A 49 8.57 -3.16 -2.33
C LEU A 49 9.73 -3.24 -1.33
N ASN A 50 10.20 -2.12 -0.79
CA ASN A 50 11.25 -2.13 0.22
C ASN A 50 10.77 -2.78 1.51
N GLN A 51 9.53 -2.55 1.93
CA GLN A 51 8.94 -3.20 3.10
C GLN A 51 8.85 -4.72 2.92
N LEU A 52 8.41 -5.20 1.76
CA LEU A 52 8.43 -6.64 1.44
C LEU A 52 9.84 -7.22 1.44
N ALA A 53 10.82 -6.47 0.94
CA ALA A 53 12.21 -6.90 0.96
C ALA A 53 12.76 -7.00 2.40
N LEU A 54 12.35 -6.11 3.31
CA LEU A 54 12.68 -6.18 4.74
C LEU A 54 12.07 -7.41 5.42
N GLU A 55 10.90 -7.84 4.97
CA GLU A 55 10.26 -9.10 5.39
C GLU A 55 10.91 -10.34 4.75
N GLY A 56 11.87 -10.17 3.84
CA GLY A 56 12.64 -11.25 3.23
C GLY A 56 12.03 -11.81 1.93
N TYR A 57 11.12 -11.07 1.30
CA TYR A 57 10.52 -11.43 0.02
C TYR A 57 11.33 -10.90 -1.17
N ASP A 58 11.46 -11.73 -2.22
CA ASP A 58 12.00 -11.26 -3.52
C ASP A 58 10.91 -10.48 -4.26
N THR A 59 11.22 -9.26 -4.66
CA THR A 59 10.28 -8.31 -5.27
C THR A 59 10.42 -8.19 -6.79
N LYS A 60 11.22 -9.06 -7.43
CA LYS A 60 11.45 -8.98 -8.89
C LYS A 60 10.16 -9.05 -9.72
N LEU A 61 9.29 -10.04 -9.46
CA LEU A 61 8.02 -10.19 -10.19
C LEU A 61 7.07 -9.03 -9.94
N LEU A 62 7.09 -8.48 -8.72
CA LEU A 62 6.30 -7.31 -8.36
C LEU A 62 6.77 -6.08 -9.15
N ASN A 63 8.08 -5.92 -9.36
CA ASN A 63 8.61 -4.83 -10.18
C ASN A 63 8.07 -4.91 -11.62
N GLU A 64 8.10 -6.09 -12.24
CA GLU A 64 7.55 -6.33 -13.57
C GLU A 64 6.04 -6.00 -13.64
N SER A 65 5.26 -6.42 -12.64
CA SER A 65 3.84 -6.04 -12.52
C SER A 65 3.63 -4.56 -12.26
N GLY A 66 4.49 -3.91 -11.47
CA GLY A 66 4.43 -2.47 -11.23
C GLY A 66 4.68 -1.65 -12.50
N MET A 67 5.54 -2.16 -13.39
CA MET A 67 5.73 -1.59 -14.73
C MET A 67 4.46 -1.73 -15.58
N GLU A 68 3.81 -2.89 -15.56
CA GLU A 68 2.54 -3.12 -16.28
C GLU A 68 1.41 -2.22 -15.76
N MET A 69 1.34 -2.03 -14.45
CA MET A 69 0.35 -1.18 -13.76
C MET A 69 0.67 0.32 -13.86
N GLY A 70 1.80 0.70 -14.46
CA GLY A 70 2.15 2.09 -14.73
C GLY A 70 2.73 2.87 -13.55
N PHE A 71 3.13 2.22 -12.45
CA PHE A 71 3.77 2.89 -11.30
C PHE A 71 5.14 3.51 -11.63
N TYR A 72 5.77 3.05 -12.72
CA TYR A 72 7.00 3.65 -13.26
C TYR A 72 6.75 4.61 -14.43
N SER A 73 5.49 4.97 -14.69
CA SER A 73 5.14 5.94 -15.73
C SER A 73 5.37 7.39 -15.27
N MET A 74 5.45 8.31 -16.23
CA MET A 74 5.50 9.76 -15.93
C MET A 74 4.29 10.24 -15.14
N ALA A 75 3.10 9.65 -15.36
CA ALA A 75 1.88 10.01 -14.64
C ALA A 75 1.97 9.64 -13.16
N ALA A 76 2.56 8.48 -12.84
CA ALA A 76 2.79 8.02 -11.47
C ALA A 76 3.87 8.82 -10.71
N SER A 77 4.58 9.72 -11.40
CA SER A 77 5.55 10.65 -10.79
C SER A 77 4.92 11.98 -10.38
N THR A 78 3.63 12.19 -10.68
CA THR A 78 2.90 13.41 -10.32
C THR A 78 2.90 13.58 -8.79
N PRO A 79 3.41 14.69 -8.25
CA PRO A 79 3.43 14.94 -6.82
C PRO A 79 2.03 14.94 -6.22
N VAL A 80 1.90 14.39 -5.01
CA VAL A 80 0.63 14.25 -4.28
C VAL A 80 -0.14 15.58 -4.15
N GLY A 81 0.55 16.69 -3.88
CA GLY A 81 -0.07 18.02 -3.79
C GLY A 81 -0.60 18.60 -5.11
N GLN A 82 -0.41 17.90 -6.24
CA GLN A 82 -0.97 18.24 -7.55
C GLN A 82 -2.13 17.32 -7.96
N ILE A 83 -2.45 16.33 -7.12
CA ILE A 83 -3.56 15.39 -7.33
C ILE A 83 -4.76 15.91 -6.55
N GLU A 84 -5.91 16.00 -7.21
CA GLU A 84 -7.15 16.41 -6.55
C GLU A 84 -7.51 15.39 -5.47
N SER A 85 -7.60 15.83 -4.21
CA SER A 85 -8.11 15.00 -3.13
C SER A 85 -9.61 14.84 -3.31
N HIS A 86 -10.08 13.60 -3.45
CA HIS A 86 -11.51 13.28 -3.47
C HIS A 86 -12.05 12.96 -2.06
N VAL A 87 -11.28 13.26 -1.01
CA VAL A 87 -11.78 13.21 0.37
C VAL A 87 -12.64 14.46 0.58
N GLU A 88 -13.95 14.28 0.78
CA GLU A 88 -14.83 15.39 1.15
C GLU A 88 -14.34 15.96 2.49
N PRO A 89 -14.06 17.27 2.60
CA PRO A 89 -13.82 17.87 3.90
C PRO A 89 -15.10 17.73 4.72
N ASP A 90 -15.03 17.14 5.90
CA ASP A 90 -16.18 17.06 6.81
C ASP A 90 -16.69 18.49 7.12
N GLU A 91 -17.93 18.81 6.70
CA GLU A 91 -18.53 20.15 6.84
C GLU A 91 -19.01 20.47 8.29
N GLU A 92 -18.57 19.75 9.32
CA GLU A 92 -19.10 19.87 10.69
C GLU A 92 -18.06 20.17 11.80
N ASP A 93 -17.01 20.96 11.55
CA ASP A 93 -16.31 21.64 12.66
C ASP A 93 -15.75 23.03 12.26
N GLU A 94 -16.56 24.07 12.48
CA GLU A 94 -16.05 25.43 12.66
C GLU A 94 -15.45 25.58 14.07
N ALA A 95 -14.21 25.11 14.29
CA ALA A 95 -13.29 25.61 15.31
C ALA A 95 -11.91 24.94 15.21
N ASP A 96 -10.90 25.72 14.77
CA ASP A 96 -9.46 25.54 14.99
C ASP A 96 -8.92 24.11 15.05
N GLU A 97 -8.46 23.60 13.91
CA GLU A 97 -7.17 22.92 13.74
C GLU A 97 -6.91 22.86 12.23
N GLU A 98 -5.94 23.63 11.73
CA GLU A 98 -5.20 23.21 10.53
C GLU A 98 -4.66 21.84 10.90
N ASP A 99 -5.38 20.78 10.54
CA ASP A 99 -4.89 19.42 10.73
C ASP A 99 -3.67 19.33 9.80
N ASP A 100 -2.49 19.58 10.38
CA ASP A 100 -1.14 19.47 9.82
C ASP A 100 -0.85 18.00 9.39
N CYS A 101 -1.87 17.24 9.01
CA CYS A 101 -1.75 15.90 8.48
C CYS A 101 -1.20 15.99 7.07
N GLU A 102 0.09 15.71 6.93
CA GLU A 102 0.76 15.61 5.64
C GLU A 102 0.03 14.58 4.77
N ILE A 103 -0.50 15.02 3.63
CA ILE A 103 -1.10 14.14 2.65
C ILE A 103 0.02 13.45 1.88
N VAL A 104 0.08 12.12 1.97
CA VAL A 104 1.02 11.28 1.25
C VAL A 104 0.27 10.32 0.31
N TYR A 105 0.97 9.83 -0.70
CA TYR A 105 0.43 8.85 -1.63
C TYR A 105 0.67 7.44 -1.09
N HIS A 106 -0.34 6.58 -1.18
CA HIS A 106 -0.29 5.22 -0.65
C HIS A 106 -0.45 4.18 -1.74
N VAL A 107 0.39 3.14 -1.70
CA VAL A 107 0.25 1.94 -2.54
C VAL A 107 0.32 0.71 -1.64
N GLY A 108 -0.71 -0.12 -1.71
CA GLY A 108 -0.79 -1.32 -0.92
C GLY A 108 -0.45 -2.57 -1.72
N ILE A 109 0.30 -3.50 -1.12
CA ILE A 109 0.55 -4.83 -1.68
C ILE A 109 -0.02 -5.87 -0.70
N ARG A 110 -0.97 -6.66 -1.17
CA ARG A 110 -1.50 -7.83 -0.44
C ARG A 110 -0.92 -9.09 -1.03
N TYR A 111 -0.64 -10.07 -0.19
CA TYR A 111 -0.04 -11.30 -0.64
C TYR A 111 -0.45 -12.47 0.24
N GLU A 112 -0.30 -13.67 -0.30
CA GLU A 112 -0.49 -14.89 0.50
C GLU A 112 0.66 -15.03 1.49
N GLY A 113 0.34 -14.89 2.78
CA GLY A 113 1.26 -15.19 3.85
C GLY A 113 1.39 -16.70 4.03
N PHE A 114 2.62 -17.19 4.11
CA PHE A 114 2.86 -18.49 4.73
C PHE A 114 2.83 -18.32 6.24
N ASP A 115 1.65 -18.08 6.81
CA ASP A 115 1.46 -18.43 8.21
C ASP A 115 1.53 -19.96 8.24
N GLU A 116 2.65 -20.51 8.69
CA GLU A 116 2.74 -21.89 9.14
C GLU A 116 1.84 -22.06 10.38
N VAL A 117 0.51 -21.98 10.21
CA VAL A 117 -0.40 -22.61 11.15
C VAL A 117 -0.54 -24.06 10.71
N THR A 118 0.53 -24.84 10.90
CA THR A 118 0.30 -26.23 11.27
C THR A 118 -0.11 -26.18 12.75
N PRO A 119 -1.40 -26.31 13.11
CA PRO A 119 -1.69 -26.72 14.47
C PRO A 119 -0.96 -28.05 14.64
N ASP A 120 -0.03 -28.09 15.58
CA ASP A 120 0.58 -29.32 16.09
C ASP A 120 -0.55 -30.20 16.60
N ILE A 121 -1.15 -31.00 15.72
CA ILE A 121 -1.97 -32.13 16.13
C ILE A 121 -0.96 -33.22 16.48
N MET A 122 -0.39 -33.09 17.68
CA MET A 122 0.36 -34.16 18.31
C MET A 122 -0.52 -35.43 18.44
N PRO A 123 0.06 -36.63 18.31
CA PRO A 123 -0.65 -37.90 18.08
C PRO A 123 -1.53 -38.38 19.24
#